data_AF-A0A961AXE6-F1
#
_entry.id   AF-A0A961AXE6-F1
#
_cell.length_a   1.000
_cell.length_b   1.000
_cell.length_c   1.000
_cell.angle_alpha   90.00
_cell.angle_beta   90.00
_cell.angle_gamma   90.00
#
_symmetry.space_group_name_H-M   'P 1'
#
loop_
_entity.id
_entity.type
_entity.pdbx_description
1 polymer ?
#
loop_
_entity_poly.entity_id
_entity_poly.type
_entity_poly.pdbx_seq_one_letter_code
_entity_poly.pdbx_strand_id
1 'polypeptide(L)'
;MSPAPLAASAGEKPVAANDADGRRRLAEYLLRAPLSLEKITWNQTSRKVINRSKRSWHTKKNFQIIEVTDFLAAGVEHIPPKGQQCHAAQAA
;
A
#
# COMPACT_ATOMS: atom_id res chain seq x y z
N MET A 1 -3.82 -5.16 -25.67
CA MET A 1 -2.60 -4.48 -25.19
C MET A 1 -2.29 -5.00 -23.80
N SER A 2 -1.36 -5.95 -23.66
CA SER A 2 -0.81 -6.34 -22.36
C SER A 2 0.07 -5.22 -21.84
N PRO A 3 0.00 -4.83 -20.55
CA PRO A 3 1.02 -3.97 -19.98
C PRO A 3 2.34 -4.75 -19.88
N ALA A 4 3.43 -4.07 -20.22
CA ALA A 4 4.79 -4.60 -20.15
C ALA A 4 5.15 -5.00 -18.71
N PRO A 5 5.95 -6.05 -18.49
CA PRO A 5 6.42 -6.40 -17.15
C PRO A 5 7.32 -5.27 -16.65
N LEU A 6 6.89 -4.60 -15.56
CA LEU A 6 7.77 -3.68 -14.85
C LEU A 6 8.98 -4.46 -14.37
N ALA A 7 10.15 -4.06 -14.86
CA ALA A 7 11.43 -4.68 -14.58
C ALA A 7 11.62 -4.91 -13.08
N ALA A 8 11.79 -6.17 -12.69
CA ALA A 8 12.29 -6.57 -11.39
C ALA A 8 13.73 -6.07 -11.25
N SER A 9 13.91 -4.89 -10.65
CA SER A 9 15.20 -4.43 -10.15
C SER A 9 15.54 -5.22 -8.89
N ALA A 10 16.60 -6.02 -8.99
CA ALA A 10 17.06 -6.96 -7.98
C ALA A 10 17.59 -6.28 -6.70
N GLY A 11 17.09 -6.73 -5.54
CA GLY A 11 17.80 -6.83 -4.26
C GLY A 11 18.68 -5.66 -3.79
N GLU A 12 18.07 -4.62 -3.23
CA GLU A 12 18.80 -3.57 -2.50
C GLU A 12 19.00 -4.01 -1.02
N LYS A 13 20.24 -3.91 -0.51
CA LYS A 13 20.68 -4.36 0.84
C LYS A 13 19.82 -3.75 1.96
N PRO A 14 19.66 -4.39 3.14
CA PRO A 14 18.97 -3.79 4.29
C PRO A 14 19.49 -2.38 4.62
N VAL A 15 18.59 -1.46 4.99
CA VAL A 15 18.96 -0.09 5.41
C VAL A 15 19.93 -0.17 6.58
N ALA A 16 21.16 0.27 6.38
CA ALA A 16 22.18 0.24 7.43
C ALA A 16 21.93 1.33 8.48
N ALA A 17 22.37 1.09 9.72
CA ALA A 17 22.20 2.04 10.83
C ALA A 17 22.89 3.39 10.61
N ASN A 18 23.85 3.47 9.69
CA ASN A 18 24.55 4.69 9.27
C ASN A 18 24.08 5.25 7.91
N ASP A 19 23.19 4.55 7.19
CA ASP A 19 22.59 5.01 5.93
C ASP A 19 21.43 6.01 6.19
N ALA A 20 21.77 7.30 6.26
CA ALA A 20 20.82 8.37 6.58
C ALA A 20 19.69 8.49 5.53
N ASP A 21 20.02 8.31 4.24
CA ASP A 21 19.05 8.41 3.15
C ASP A 21 18.11 7.20 3.13
N GLY A 22 18.63 5.99 3.35
CA GLY A 22 17.81 4.78 3.50
C GLY A 22 16.86 4.88 4.69
N ARG A 23 17.33 5.38 5.85
CA ARG A 23 16.47 5.60 7.03
C ARG A 23 15.41 6.66 6.79
N ARG A 24 15.74 7.73 6.05
CA ARG A 24 14.78 8.76 5.65
C ARG A 24 13.67 8.17 4.78
N ARG A 25 14.01 7.39 3.74
CA ARG A 25 13.02 6.72 2.87
C ARG A 25 12.11 5.79 3.66
N LEU A 26 12.68 5.02 4.58
CA LEU A 26 11.92 4.15 5.48
C LEU A 26 10.98 4.96 6.39
N ALA A 27 11.44 6.06 6.97
CA ALA A 27 10.61 6.93 7.81
C ALA A 27 9.48 7.58 7.00
N GLU A 28 9.76 8.09 5.79
CA GLU A 28 8.74 8.64 4.88
C GLU A 28 7.69 7.59 4.50
N TYR A 29 8.10 6.34 4.31
CA TYR A 29 7.21 5.20 4.10
C TYR A 29 6.33 4.92 5.33
N LEU A 30 6.91 4.84 6.53
CA LEU A 30 6.16 4.62 7.77
C LEU A 30 5.17 5.75 8.07
N LEU A 31 5.53 6.99 7.75
CA LEU A 31 4.67 8.16 7.90
C LEU A 31 3.52 8.17 6.87
N ARG A 32 3.71 7.56 5.70
CA ARG A 32 2.63 7.24 4.75
C ARG A 32 1.95 5.94 5.14
N ALA A 33 1.29 5.91 6.30
CA ALA A 33 0.42 4.80 6.64
C ALA A 33 -0.53 4.52 5.45
N PRO A 34 -0.46 3.34 4.80
CA PRO A 34 -1.20 3.06 3.56
C PRO A 34 -2.70 3.02 3.80
N LEU A 35 -3.11 2.87 5.06
CA LEU A 35 -4.46 2.66 5.51
C LEU A 35 -4.73 3.57 6.72
N SER A 36 -5.88 4.21 6.73
CA SER A 36 -6.38 4.99 7.87
C SER A 36 -7.48 4.21 8.54
N LEU A 37 -7.28 3.82 9.80
CA LEU A 37 -8.25 3.01 10.54
C LEU A 37 -9.61 3.72 10.67
N GLU A 38 -9.59 5.04 10.85
CA GLU A 38 -10.80 5.88 10.91
C GLU A 38 -11.66 5.84 9.63
N LYS A 39 -11.06 5.46 8.49
CA LYS A 39 -11.73 5.40 7.18
C LYS A 39 -12.25 4.02 6.83
N ILE A 40 -11.96 3.01 7.66
CA ILE A 40 -12.29 1.61 7.42
C ILE A 40 -13.52 1.23 8.23
N THR A 41 -14.49 0.57 7.60
CA THR A 41 -15.65 -0.01 8.28
C THR A 41 -15.83 -1.45 7.84
N TRP A 42 -15.86 -2.36 8.81
CA TRP A 42 -16.15 -3.77 8.57
C TRP A 42 -17.66 -4.02 8.57
N ASN A 43 -18.18 -4.64 7.52
CA ASN A 43 -19.55 -5.14 7.48
C ASN A 43 -19.54 -6.66 7.64
N GLN A 44 -19.95 -7.13 8.82
CA GLN A 44 -19.98 -8.56 9.16
C GLN A 44 -20.94 -9.36 8.28
N THR A 45 -22.12 -8.82 7.98
CA THR A 45 -23.17 -9.52 7.21
C THR A 45 -22.75 -9.79 5.78
N SER A 46 -22.19 -8.79 5.09
CA SER A 46 -21.74 -8.94 3.71
C SER A 46 -20.32 -9.49 3.58
N ARG A 47 -19.60 -9.58 4.70
CA ARG A 47 -18.17 -9.90 4.78
C ARG A 47 -17.28 -8.97 3.94
N LYS A 48 -17.66 -7.69 3.85
CA LYS A 48 -16.94 -6.68 3.07
C LYS A 48 -16.38 -5.56 3.92
N VAL A 49 -15.26 -5.01 3.48
CA VAL A 49 -14.65 -3.80 4.02
C VAL A 49 -15.12 -2.60 3.19
N ILE A 50 -15.61 -1.57 3.87
CA ILE A 50 -15.89 -0.27 3.28
C ILE A 50 -14.69 0.62 3.60
N ASN A 51 -13.95 1.03 2.59
CA ASN A 51 -12.80 1.93 2.72
C ASN A 51 -13.14 3.30 2.15
N ARG A 52 -13.16 4.33 2.99
CA ARG A 52 -13.50 5.71 2.62
C ARG A 52 -12.28 6.45 2.07
N SER A 53 -12.48 7.24 1.03
CA SER A 53 -11.44 8.00 0.36
C SER A 53 -11.92 9.39 -0.05
N LYS A 54 -11.01 10.23 -0.56
CA LYS A 54 -11.42 11.45 -1.26
C LYS A 54 -12.23 11.04 -2.49
N ARG A 55 -13.17 11.90 -2.90
CA ARG A 55 -13.99 11.64 -4.08
C ARG A 55 -13.10 11.47 -5.31
N SER A 56 -13.17 10.30 -5.94
CA SER A 56 -12.49 10.04 -7.21
C SER A 56 -13.17 10.82 -8.33
N TRP A 57 -12.37 11.48 -9.17
CA TRP A 57 -12.89 12.18 -10.36
C TRP A 57 -13.43 11.23 -11.42
N HIS A 58 -12.92 10.01 -11.50
CA HIS A 58 -13.31 9.01 -12.50
C HIS A 58 -14.59 8.28 -12.10
N THR A 59 -14.65 7.74 -10.87
CA THR A 59 -15.81 6.96 -10.43
C THR A 59 -16.88 7.81 -9.73
N LYS A 60 -16.56 9.08 -9.43
CA LYS A 60 -17.39 10.02 -8.66
C LYS A 60 -17.77 9.55 -7.25
N LYS A 61 -17.20 8.44 -6.79
CA LYS A 61 -17.41 7.84 -5.46
C LYS A 61 -16.33 8.29 -4.48
N ASN A 62 -16.66 8.30 -3.19
CA ASN A 62 -15.77 8.61 -2.07
C ASN A 62 -15.52 7.38 -1.17
N PHE A 63 -15.81 6.17 -1.66
CA PHE A 63 -15.54 4.92 -0.95
C PHE A 63 -15.36 3.77 -1.94
N GLN A 64 -14.75 2.69 -1.45
CA GLN A 64 -14.67 1.40 -2.11
C GLN A 64 -15.26 0.32 -1.20
N ILE A 65 -15.91 -0.67 -1.78
CA ILE A 65 -16.39 -1.87 -1.08
C ILE A 65 -15.57 -3.04 -1.63
N ILE A 66 -14.86 -3.73 -0.75
CA ILE A 66 -13.85 -4.73 -1.09
C ILE A 66 -14.12 -5.98 -0.26
N GLU A 67 -13.92 -7.18 -0.82
CA GLU A 67 -13.93 -8.41 -0.02
C GLU A 67 -12.82 -8.36 1.05
N VAL A 68 -13.08 -8.92 2.23
CA VAL A 68 -12.10 -8.85 3.33
C VAL A 68 -10.75 -9.48 2.97
N THR A 69 -10.77 -10.56 2.21
CA THR A 69 -9.55 -11.27 1.78
C THR A 69 -8.72 -10.42 0.83
N ASP A 70 -9.38 -9.76 -0.12
CA ASP A 70 -8.72 -8.90 -1.11
C ASP A 70 -8.18 -7.64 -0.45
N PHE A 71 -8.92 -7.09 0.53
CA PHE A 71 -8.47 -5.96 1.33
C PHE A 71 -7.20 -6.31 2.13
N LEU A 72 -7.16 -7.47 2.78
CA LEU A 72 -5.99 -7.94 3.51
C LEU A 72 -4.81 -8.23 2.58
N ALA A 73 -5.06 -8.86 1.43
CA ALA A 73 -4.03 -9.13 0.42
C ALA A 73 -3.38 -7.83 -0.06
N ALA A 74 -4.17 -6.84 -0.47
CA ALA A 74 -3.66 -5.52 -0.87
C ALA A 74 -2.92 -4.82 0.29
N GLY A 75 -3.42 -5.00 1.52
CA GLY A 75 -2.80 -4.50 2.74
C GLY A 75 -1.44 -5.13 3.06
N VAL A 76 -1.10 -6.32 2.55
CA VAL A 76 0.22 -6.95 2.76
C VAL A 76 1.11 -6.90 1.53
N GLU A 77 0.55 -6.71 0.34
CA GLU A 77 1.29 -6.70 -0.93
C GLU A 77 2.35 -5.59 -1.01
N HIS A 78 2.11 -4.47 -0.34
CA HIS A 78 3.08 -3.37 -0.25
C HIS A 78 4.27 -3.69 0.68
N ILE A 79 4.20 -4.75 1.50
CA ILE A 79 5.29 -5.17 2.39
C ILE A 79 6.32 -5.95 1.56
N PRO A 80 7.57 -5.47 1.46
CA PRO A 80 8.59 -6.15 0.70
C PRO A 80 8.93 -7.52 1.32
N PRO A 81 9.32 -8.52 0.51
CA PRO A 81 9.87 -9.77 1.00
C PRO A 81 11.02 -9.56 1.99
N LYS A 82 11.20 -10.50 2.92
CA LYS A 82 12.27 -10.44 3.92
C LYS A 82 13.63 -10.19 3.25
N GLY A 83 14.29 -9.11 3.65
CA GLY A 83 15.60 -8.70 3.12
C GLY A 83 15.54 -7.72 1.94
N GLN A 84 14.34 -7.32 1.49
CA GLN A 84 14.14 -6.28 0.48
C GLN A 84 13.63 -4.98 1.13
N GLN A 85 13.95 -3.83 0.55
CA GLN A 85 13.49 -2.52 1.04
C GLN A 85 12.12 -2.15 0.47
N CYS A 86 11.36 -1.34 1.22
CA CYS A 86 10.13 -0.75 0.70
C CYS A 86 10.50 0.32 -0.33
N HIS A 87 10.18 0.11 -1.61
CA HIS A 87 10.16 1.22 -2.55
C HIS A 87 9.01 2.15 -2.16
N ALA A 88 9.25 3.47 -2.16
CA ALA A 88 8.20 4.44 -1.95
C ALA A 88 7.12 4.22 -3.02
N ALA A 89 5.93 3.79 -2.61
CA ALA A 89 4.81 3.60 -3.50
C ALA A 89 4.56 4.93 -4.25
N GLN A 90 4.72 4.91 -5.57
CA GLN A 90 4.36 6.04 -6.42
C GLN A 90 2.86 6.24 -6.28
N ALA A 91 2.48 7.40 -5.72
CA ALA A 91 1.11 7.82 -5.63
C ALA A 91 0.56 8.02 -7.04
N ALA A 92 -0.40 7.18 -7.43
CA ALA A 92 -1.28 7.42 -8.56
C ALA A 92 -2.30 8.53 -8.24
#